data_AF-A1JLW6-F1
#
_entry.id   AF-A1JLW6-F1
#
_cell.length_a   1.000
_cell.length_b   1.000
_cell.length_c   1.000
_cell.angle_alpha   90.00
_cell.angle_beta   90.00
_cell.angle_gamma   90.00
#
_symmetry.space_group_name_H-M   'P 1'
#
loop_
_entity.id
_entity.type
_entity.pdbx_description
1 polymer ?
#
loop_
_entity_poly.entity_id
_entity_poly.type
_entity_poly.pdbx_seq_one_letter_code
_entity_poly.pdbx_strand_id
1 'polypeptide(L)'
;MKEEKNCQEPPIAARLYQIMNKTGVNKSGLARICGISPQAAGRWFTKGSISKDSALKLSEAFGVSLSWLLSDERDSDDCSIFQPLVLSERQRELLNLFERLPESDKDNHIETLRIKVENYDRLFNELLESRNLKGLPKK
;
A
#
# COMPACT_ATOMS: atom_id res chain seq x y z
N MET A 1 -28.52 25.17 13.77
CA MET A 1 -27.22 25.42 14.42
C MET A 1 -26.23 24.44 13.84
N LYS A 2 -25.30 24.94 13.02
CA LYS A 2 -24.21 24.15 12.46
C LYS A 2 -23.17 24.03 13.56
N GLU A 3 -22.91 22.83 14.05
CA GLU A 3 -21.77 22.59 14.94
C GLU A 3 -20.49 22.79 14.11
N GLU A 4 -19.81 23.89 14.35
CA GLU A 4 -18.42 24.10 14.01
C GLU A 4 -17.58 23.06 14.78
N LYS A 5 -17.26 21.92 14.14
CA LYS A 5 -16.29 20.99 14.71
C LYS A 5 -14.89 21.39 14.27
N ASN A 6 -14.28 22.15 15.17
CA ASN A 6 -12.88 22.57 15.21
C ASN A 6 -11.90 21.53 14.64
N CYS A 7 -11.06 22.03 13.75
CA CYS A 7 -10.13 21.35 12.88
C CYS A 7 -8.89 20.84 13.64
N GLN A 8 -8.89 19.59 14.11
CA GLN A 8 -7.68 18.78 14.16
C GLN A 8 -8.09 17.32 13.93
N GLU A 9 -8.01 16.88 12.67
CA GLU A 9 -8.08 15.45 12.39
C GLU A 9 -6.88 14.80 13.09
N PRO A 10 -7.10 13.79 13.94
CA PRO A 10 -5.99 13.18 14.65
C PRO A 10 -5.09 12.47 13.63
N PRO A 11 -3.76 12.46 13.85
CA PRO A 11 -2.79 11.90 12.90
C PRO A 11 -3.11 10.44 12.54
N ILE A 12 -3.66 9.69 13.50
CA ILE A 12 -4.08 8.30 13.27
C ILE A 12 -5.30 8.18 12.34
N ALA A 13 -6.20 9.16 12.32
CA ALA A 13 -7.35 9.14 11.41
C ALA A 13 -6.90 9.25 9.96
N ALA A 14 -5.92 10.11 9.68
CA ALA A 14 -5.34 10.25 8.35
C ALA A 14 -4.74 8.93 7.84
N ARG A 15 -4.02 8.21 8.70
CA ARG A 15 -3.46 6.88 8.36
C ARG A 15 -4.53 5.81 8.16
N LEU A 16 -5.56 5.80 8.99
CA LEU A 16 -6.70 4.91 8.79
C LEU A 16 -7.40 5.20 7.45
N TYR A 17 -7.53 6.47 7.06
CA TYR A 17 -8.04 6.83 5.73
C TYR A 17 -7.11 6.38 4.61
N GLN A 18 -5.79 6.46 4.77
CA GLN A 18 -4.84 5.90 3.80
C GLN A 18 -5.03 4.38 3.63
N ILE A 19 -5.18 3.65 4.73
CA ILE A 19 -5.48 2.20 4.69
C ILE A 19 -6.80 1.96 3.97
N MET A 20 -7.85 2.71 4.31
CA MET A 20 -9.17 2.60 3.67
C MET A 20 -9.12 2.87 2.16
N ASN A 21 -8.37 3.88 1.72
CA ASN A 21 -8.22 4.24 0.31
C ASN A 21 -7.46 3.17 -0.47
N LYS A 22 -6.43 2.55 0.13
CA LYS A 22 -5.62 1.51 -0.53
C LYS A 22 -6.31 0.16 -0.60
N THR A 23 -7.15 -0.16 0.37
CA THR A 23 -7.74 -1.51 0.54
C THR A 23 -9.23 -1.56 0.20
N GLY A 24 -9.90 -0.41 0.09
CA GLY A 24 -11.33 -0.30 -0.19
C GLY A 24 -12.25 -0.62 1.00
N VAL A 25 -11.71 -0.88 2.20
CA VAL A 25 -12.55 -1.12 3.38
C VAL A 25 -13.15 0.16 3.95
N ASN A 26 -14.38 0.05 4.44
CA ASN A 26 -15.06 1.14 5.15
C ASN A 26 -14.80 1.08 6.68
N LYS A 27 -15.24 2.11 7.42
CA LYS A 27 -15.05 2.20 8.90
C LYS A 27 -15.64 0.99 9.64
N SER A 28 -16.75 0.45 9.16
CA SER A 28 -17.37 -0.76 9.71
C SER A 28 -16.56 -2.02 9.40
N GLY A 29 -15.88 -2.07 8.24
CA GLY A 29 -14.94 -3.11 7.86
C GLY A 29 -13.73 -3.15 8.79
N LEU A 30 -13.14 -1.99 9.10
CA LEU A 30 -12.07 -1.88 10.09
C LEU A 30 -12.50 -2.41 11.48
N ALA A 31 -13.73 -2.08 11.89
CA ALA A 31 -14.30 -2.58 13.15
C ALA A 31 -14.43 -4.11 13.17
N ARG A 32 -14.92 -4.70 12.07
CA ARG A 32 -15.06 -6.16 11.91
C ARG A 32 -13.71 -6.88 11.97
N ILE A 33 -12.70 -6.34 11.29
CA ILE A 33 -11.34 -6.89 11.29
C ILE A 33 -10.74 -6.89 12.71
N CYS A 34 -10.99 -5.82 13.47
CA CYS A 34 -10.49 -5.73 14.85
C CYS A 34 -11.35 -6.51 15.88
N GLY A 35 -12.53 -6.99 15.48
CA GLY A 35 -13.50 -7.60 16.39
C GLY A 35 -14.09 -6.63 17.42
N ILE A 36 -14.22 -5.34 17.06
CA ILE A 36 -14.73 -4.28 17.94
C ILE A 36 -16.01 -3.65 17.38
N SER A 37 -16.77 -2.97 18.25
CA SER A 37 -18.01 -2.29 17.84
C SER A 37 -17.73 -1.16 16.85
N PRO A 38 -18.55 -0.96 15.79
CA PRO A 38 -18.41 0.15 14.85
C PRO A 38 -18.34 1.53 15.53
N GLN A 39 -18.97 1.69 16.70
CA GLN A 39 -18.90 2.91 17.50
C GLN A 39 -17.49 3.15 18.05
N ALA A 40 -16.79 2.10 18.47
CA ALA A 40 -15.41 2.18 18.92
C ALA A 40 -14.46 2.53 17.76
N ALA A 41 -14.69 1.95 16.57
CA ALA A 41 -13.95 2.33 15.36
C ALA A 41 -14.17 3.80 15.00
N GLY A 42 -15.41 4.30 15.12
CA GLY A 42 -15.73 5.72 14.91
C GLY A 42 -14.96 6.66 15.82
N ARG A 43 -14.67 6.25 17.07
CA ARG A 43 -13.87 7.04 18.02
C ARG A 43 -12.41 7.20 17.60
N TRP A 44 -11.86 6.31 16.78
CA TRP A 44 -10.50 6.48 16.25
C TRP A 44 -10.38 7.72 15.36
N PHE A 45 -11.43 7.98 14.58
CA PHE A 45 -11.46 9.12 13.64
C PHE A 45 -11.77 10.45 14.33
N THR A 46 -12.50 10.43 15.45
CA THR A 46 -12.91 11.65 16.15
C THR A 46 -12.01 12.00 17.33
N LYS A 47 -11.58 11.00 18.11
CA LYS A 47 -10.77 11.17 19.32
C LYS A 47 -9.28 10.88 19.09
N GLY A 48 -8.93 10.16 18.02
CA GLY A 48 -7.54 9.87 17.69
C GLY A 48 -6.88 8.83 18.57
N SER A 49 -7.65 8.07 19.35
CA SER A 49 -7.12 7.07 20.29
C SER A 49 -7.50 5.66 19.85
N ILE A 50 -6.52 4.85 19.44
CA ILE A 50 -6.67 3.41 19.21
C ILE A 50 -6.06 2.62 20.38
N SER A 51 -6.63 1.45 20.70
CA SER A 51 -6.00 0.52 21.65
C SER A 51 -4.85 -0.24 20.96
N LYS A 52 -3.82 -0.63 21.73
CA LYS A 52 -2.70 -1.43 21.21
C LYS A 52 -3.17 -2.73 20.55
N ASP A 53 -4.16 -3.41 21.12
CA ASP A 53 -4.73 -4.64 20.56
C ASP A 53 -5.41 -4.41 19.21
N SER A 54 -6.18 -3.33 19.06
CA SER A 54 -6.81 -3.00 17.76
C SER A 54 -5.76 -2.56 16.75
N ALA A 55 -4.75 -1.81 17.17
CA ALA A 55 -3.64 -1.41 16.32
C ALA A 55 -2.82 -2.60 15.81
N LEU A 56 -2.56 -3.60 16.67
CA LEU A 56 -1.91 -4.87 16.30
C LEU A 56 -2.74 -5.65 15.28
N LYS A 57 -4.04 -5.82 15.51
CA LYS A 57 -4.92 -6.52 14.56
C LYS A 57 -4.99 -5.82 13.20
N LEU A 58 -5.01 -4.48 13.18
CA LEU A 58 -4.92 -3.73 11.91
C LEU A 58 -3.55 -3.92 11.26
N SER A 59 -2.48 -3.87 12.04
CA SER A 59 -1.11 -4.11 11.59
C SER A 59 -0.98 -5.48 10.91
N GLU A 60 -1.50 -6.54 11.54
CA GLU A 60 -1.51 -7.89 10.98
C GLU A 60 -2.42 -8.03 9.76
N ALA A 61 -3.64 -7.50 9.83
CA ALA A 61 -4.63 -7.65 8.76
C ALA A 61 -4.27 -6.88 7.49
N PHE A 62 -3.66 -5.70 7.66
CA PHE A 62 -3.27 -4.85 6.54
C PHE A 62 -1.80 -4.98 6.17
N GLY A 63 -0.97 -5.59 7.02
CA GLY A 63 0.48 -5.66 6.80
C GLY A 63 1.21 -4.34 7.05
N VAL A 64 0.65 -3.44 7.87
CA VAL A 64 1.27 -2.14 8.17
C VAL A 64 2.10 -2.22 9.45
N SER A 65 3.21 -1.48 9.55
CA SER A 65 3.98 -1.44 10.81
C SER A 65 3.15 -0.81 11.94
N LEU A 66 3.13 -1.45 13.12
CA LEU A 66 2.49 -0.90 14.31
C LEU A 66 3.07 0.46 14.70
N SER A 67 4.39 0.64 14.58
CA SER A 67 5.05 1.92 14.86
C SER A 67 4.59 3.00 13.89
N TRP A 68 4.38 2.65 12.62
CA TRP A 68 3.84 3.57 11.62
C TRP A 68 2.39 3.96 11.93
N LEU A 69 1.54 3.00 12.30
CA LEU A 69 0.14 3.29 12.63
C LEU A 69 0.01 4.20 13.86
N LEU A 70 0.86 4.02 14.87
CA LEU A 70 0.83 4.75 16.15
C LEU A 70 1.75 5.97 16.23
N SER A 71 2.60 6.22 15.23
CA SER A 71 3.54 7.34 15.24
C SER A 71 2.82 8.70 15.37
N ASP A 72 3.42 9.71 15.97
CA ASP A 72 2.85 11.07 15.95
C ASP A 72 3.34 11.89 14.74
N GLU A 73 4.32 11.37 14.01
CA GLU A 73 4.95 12.02 12.87
C GLU A 73 3.98 12.10 11.68
N ARG A 74 3.70 13.32 11.20
CA ARG A 74 2.74 13.59 10.11
C ARG A 74 3.31 13.34 8.71
N ASP A 75 4.62 13.18 8.58
CA ASP A 75 5.32 13.20 7.29
C ASP A 75 5.96 11.86 6.88
N SER A 76 5.73 10.77 7.62
CA SER A 76 6.18 9.45 7.18
C SER A 76 5.20 8.89 6.14
N ASP A 77 5.33 9.36 4.90
CA ASP A 77 4.63 8.84 3.70
C ASP A 77 5.00 7.38 3.38
N ASP A 78 5.91 6.81 4.16
CA ASP A 78 6.28 5.40 4.15
C ASP A 78 5.19 4.53 4.79
N CYS A 79 4.02 4.49 4.13
CA CYS A 79 3.17 3.32 4.14
C CYS A 79 3.94 2.15 3.49
N SER A 80 4.99 1.66 4.14
CA SER A 80 5.48 0.30 3.94
C SER A 80 4.43 -0.63 4.52
N ILE A 81 3.30 -0.72 3.81
CA ILE A 81 2.43 -1.86 3.93
C ILE A 81 3.32 -3.00 3.43
N PHE A 82 3.91 -3.73 4.37
CA PHE A 82 4.32 -5.12 4.18
C PHE A 82 3.05 -5.90 3.89
N GLN A 83 2.47 -5.66 2.71
CA GLN A 83 1.68 -6.70 2.06
C GLN A 83 2.62 -7.91 2.11
N PRO A 84 2.21 -9.03 2.71
CA PRO A 84 2.88 -10.28 2.40
C PRO A 84 2.89 -10.29 0.88
N LEU A 85 4.08 -10.21 0.24
CA LEU A 85 4.12 -10.25 -1.21
C LEU A 85 3.42 -11.56 -1.56
N VAL A 86 2.16 -11.48 -1.99
CA VAL A 86 1.44 -12.63 -2.51
C VAL A 86 2.07 -12.83 -3.87
N LEU A 87 3.25 -13.46 -3.84
CA LEU A 87 4.00 -13.78 -5.03
C LEU A 87 3.12 -14.72 -5.84
N SER A 88 2.81 -14.30 -7.05
CA SER A 88 2.22 -15.21 -8.04
C SER A 88 3.12 -16.44 -8.18
N GLU A 89 2.53 -17.56 -8.59
CA GLU A 89 3.26 -18.81 -8.82
C GLU A 89 4.52 -18.60 -9.68
N ARG A 90 4.39 -17.79 -10.74
CA ARG A 90 5.49 -17.39 -11.62
C ARG A 90 6.58 -16.58 -10.95
N GLN A 91 6.23 -15.65 -10.05
CA GLN A 91 7.23 -14.87 -9.31
C GLN A 91 7.99 -15.74 -8.32
N ARG A 92 7.32 -16.68 -7.66
CA ARG A 92 7.95 -17.62 -6.74
C ARG A 92 8.89 -18.58 -7.47
N GLU A 93 8.48 -19.07 -8.64
CA GLU A 93 9.31 -19.91 -9.49
C GLU A 93 10.54 -19.13 -9.99
N LEU A 94 10.35 -17.90 -10.46
CA LEU A 94 11.44 -17.02 -10.88
C LEU A 94 12.45 -16.81 -9.74
N LEU A 95 11.99 -16.49 -8.54
CA LEU A 95 12.87 -16.32 -7.38
C LEU A 95 13.64 -17.59 -7.03
N ASN A 96 12.97 -18.74 -7.02
CA ASN A 96 13.62 -20.03 -6.73
C ASN A 96 14.69 -20.39 -7.78
N LEU A 97 14.42 -20.16 -9.06
CA LEU A 97 15.41 -20.35 -10.12
C LEU A 97 16.55 -19.34 -10.00
N PHE A 98 16.21 -18.08 -9.71
CA PHE A 98 17.16 -17.00 -9.57
C PHE A 98 18.13 -17.25 -8.42
N GLU A 99 17.66 -17.69 -7.25
CA GLU A 99 18.51 -18.00 -6.10
C GLU A 99 19.58 -19.06 -6.39
N ARG A 100 19.26 -20.04 -7.24
CA ARG A 100 20.15 -21.15 -7.63
C ARG A 100 21.21 -20.76 -8.66
N LEU A 101 21.12 -19.58 -9.26
CA LEU A 101 22.10 -19.09 -10.25
C LEU A 101 23.37 -18.54 -9.56
N PRO A 102 24.55 -18.64 -10.20
CA PRO A 102 25.75 -17.91 -9.80
C PRO A 102 25.54 -16.39 -9.86
N GLU A 103 26.29 -15.62 -9.08
CA GLU A 103 26.17 -14.15 -9.07
C GLU A 103 26.42 -13.52 -10.45
N SER A 104 27.38 -14.05 -11.21
CA SER A 104 27.66 -13.58 -12.58
C SER A 104 26.46 -13.72 -13.52
N ASP A 105 25.67 -14.80 -13.38
CA ASP A 105 24.52 -15.05 -14.24
C ASP A 105 23.28 -14.30 -13.76
N LYS A 106 23.16 -14.07 -12.45
CA LYS A 106 22.12 -13.23 -11.85
C LYS A 106 22.16 -11.81 -12.42
N ASP A 107 23.33 -11.20 -12.46
CA ASP A 107 23.51 -9.84 -12.99
C ASP A 107 23.18 -9.77 -14.48
N ASN A 108 23.65 -10.74 -15.26
CA ASN A 108 23.31 -10.84 -16.68
C ASN A 108 21.80 -11.01 -16.93
N HIS A 109 21.11 -11.80 -16.09
CA HIS A 109 19.66 -11.97 -16.18
C HIS A 109 18.92 -10.68 -15.82
N ILE A 110 19.34 -9.97 -14.78
CA ILE A 110 18.75 -8.68 -14.40
C ILE A 110 18.90 -7.68 -15.56
N GLU A 111 20.09 -7.58 -16.13
CA GLU A 111 20.34 -6.65 -17.24
C GLU A 111 19.51 -7.01 -18.49
N THR A 112 19.43 -8.29 -18.81
CA THR A 112 18.60 -8.78 -19.92
C THR A 112 17.12 -8.42 -19.71
N LEU A 113 16.61 -8.57 -18.49
CA LEU A 113 15.23 -8.22 -18.16
C LEU A 113 15.01 -6.71 -18.26
N ARG A 114 15.96 -5.88 -17.81
CA ARG A 114 15.89 -4.41 -17.95
C ARG A 114 15.80 -3.99 -19.40
N ILE A 115 16.70 -4.50 -20.24
CA ILE A 115 16.72 -4.19 -21.69
C ILE A 115 15.39 -4.60 -22.34
N LYS A 116 14.83 -5.76 -21.97
CA LYS A 116 13.52 -6.19 -22.49
C LYS A 116 12.40 -5.25 -22.09
N VAL A 117 12.34 -4.82 -20.83
CA VAL A 117 11.32 -3.86 -20.34
C VAL A 117 11.44 -2.54 -21.10
N GLU A 118 12.65 -1.98 -21.20
CA GLU A 118 12.89 -0.73 -21.92
C GLU A 118 12.50 -0.84 -23.40
N ASN A 119 12.85 -1.94 -24.07
CA ASN A 119 12.47 -2.17 -25.45
C ASN A 119 10.95 -2.26 -25.63
N TYR A 120 10.24 -2.94 -24.72
CA TYR A 120 8.78 -3.00 -24.78
C TYR A 120 8.14 -1.65 -24.50
N ASP A 121 8.66 -0.87 -23.56
CA ASP A 121 8.18 0.49 -23.29
C ASP A 121 8.38 1.39 -24.52
N ARG A 122 9.54 1.31 -25.16
CA ARG A 122 9.81 2.02 -26.42
C ARG A 122 8.84 1.61 -27.52
N LEU A 123 8.68 0.32 -27.75
CA LEU A 123 7.82 -0.23 -28.79
C LEU A 123 6.33 0.08 -28.52
N PHE A 124 5.93 0.07 -27.26
CA PHE A 124 4.60 0.50 -26.82
C PHE A 124 4.38 2.00 -27.07
N ASN A 125 5.37 2.85 -26.78
CA ASN A 125 5.29 4.28 -27.08
C ASN A 125 5.19 4.54 -28.58
N GLU A 126 5.95 3.84 -29.41
CA GLU A 126 5.87 3.92 -30.88
C GLU A 126 4.48 3.50 -31.40
N LEU A 127 3.91 2.44 -30.83
CA LEU A 127 2.53 2.01 -31.13
C LEU A 127 1.48 3.02 -30.67
N LEU A 128 1.69 3.73 -29.55
CA LEU A 128 0.79 4.80 -29.10
C LEU A 128 0.88 6.05 -29.98
N GLU A 129 2.08 6.41 -30.43
CA GLU A 129 2.32 7.55 -31.31
C GLU A 129 1.71 7.33 -32.69
N SER A 130 1.90 6.14 -33.27
CA SER A 130 1.28 5.76 -34.55
C SER A 130 -0.25 5.73 -34.51
N ARG A 131 -0.86 5.49 -33.33
CA ARG A 131 -2.31 5.54 -33.12
C ARG A 131 -2.87 6.91 -32.74
N ASN A 132 -2.04 7.94 -32.60
CA ASN A 132 -2.45 9.31 -32.31
C ASN A 132 -3.26 9.48 -31.00
N LEU A 133 -2.91 8.74 -29.94
CA LEU A 133 -3.47 8.92 -28.58
C LEU A 133 -2.59 9.90 -27.78
N LYS A 134 -2.51 11.15 -28.24
CA LYS A 134 -1.91 12.24 -27.45
C LYS A 134 -2.81 12.52 -26.25
N GLY A 135 -2.55 11.84 -25.13
CA GLY A 135 -3.14 12.18 -23.84
C GLY A 135 -3.78 11.02 -23.11
N LEU A 136 -2.97 10.19 -22.47
CA LEU A 136 -3.37 9.60 -21.21
C LEU A 136 -2.37 10.06 -20.14
N PRO A 137 -2.80 10.83 -19.13
CA PRO A 137 -1.90 11.20 -18.04
C PRO A 137 -1.46 9.94 -17.30
N LYS A 138 -0.16 9.82 -17.04
CA LYS A 138 0.37 8.85 -16.09
C LYS A 138 -0.33 9.08 -14.75
N LYS A 139 -1.12 8.10 -14.30
CA LYS A 139 -1.67 8.05 -12.93
C LYS A 139 -0.64 7.43 -12.00
#